data_AF-A0A3D2MGV5-F1
#
_entry.id   AF-A0A3D2MGV5-F1
#
_cell.length_a   1.000
_cell.length_b   1.000
_cell.length_c   1.000
_cell.angle_alpha   90.00
_cell.angle_beta   90.00
_cell.angle_gamma   90.00
#
_symmetry.space_group_name_H-M   'P 1'
#
loop_
_entity.id
_entity.type
_entity.pdbx_description
1 polymer ?
#
loop_
_entity_poly.entity_id
_entity_poly.type
_entity_poly.pdbx_seq_one_letter_code
_entity_poly.pdbx_strand_id
1 'polypeptide(L)'
;MASLVSSLAEEVSFRGYFQGILEQKVSGPIAIVIAALLISPGHSLTQGFVWPIVLWYFFSDVMFGAMAYLTKSILPSAVVHSIGLLIFFTLVWPYDAQRRLIWETGANTGFWITAAQAIIFT
;
A
#
# COMPACT_ATOMS: atom_id res chain seq x y z
N MET A 1 18.04 -4.23 0.68
CA MET A 1 18.14 -2.91 1.35
C MET A 1 17.04 -1.95 0.93
N ALA A 2 16.74 -1.81 -0.37
CA ALA A 2 15.70 -0.88 -0.85
C ALA A 2 14.37 -1.01 -0.10
N SER A 3 13.83 -2.24 0.03
CA SER A 3 12.55 -2.49 0.74
C SER A 3 12.50 -2.03 2.19
N LEU A 4 13.64 -2.02 2.90
CA LEU A 4 13.72 -1.58 4.29
C LEU A 4 13.98 -0.07 4.39
N VAL A 5 14.85 0.46 3.54
CA VAL A 5 15.22 1.89 3.60
C VAL A 5 14.07 2.75 3.12
N SER A 6 13.40 2.37 2.03
CA SER A 6 12.27 3.15 1.50
C SER A 6 11.07 3.08 2.44
N SER A 7 10.70 1.89 2.94
CA SER A 7 9.59 1.76 3.88
C SER A 7 9.82 2.59 5.14
N LEU A 8 11.01 2.55 5.74
CA LEU A 8 11.32 3.35 6.92
C LEU A 8 11.25 4.85 6.63
N ALA A 9 11.82 5.30 5.51
CA ALA A 9 11.76 6.70 5.11
C ALA A 9 10.31 7.17 4.90
N GLU A 10 9.49 6.36 4.25
CA GLU A 10 8.07 6.64 4.01
C GLU A 10 7.25 6.62 5.30
N GLU A 11 7.44 5.64 6.18
CA GLU A 11 6.69 5.56 7.44
C GLU A 11 7.04 6.71 8.40
N VAL A 12 8.32 7.07 8.52
CA VAL A 12 8.74 8.22 9.33
C VAL A 12 8.13 9.51 8.78
N SER A 13 8.19 9.71 7.46
CA SER A 13 7.73 10.94 6.82
C SER A 13 6.21 11.07 6.81
N PHE A 14 5.50 10.02 6.41
CA PHE A 14 4.06 10.07 6.18
C PHE A 14 3.26 9.80 7.45
N ARG A 15 3.63 8.78 8.25
CA ARG A 15 2.87 8.42 9.45
C ARG A 15 3.39 9.16 10.67
N GLY A 16 4.71 9.15 10.84
CA GLY A 16 5.36 9.79 11.99
C GLY A 16 5.21 11.30 11.99
N TYR A 17 5.46 11.95 10.84
CA TYR A 17 5.44 13.40 10.73
C TYR A 17 4.12 13.94 10.17
N PHE A 18 3.78 13.61 8.92
CA PHE A 18 2.66 14.27 8.23
C PHE A 18 1.30 13.94 8.84
N GLN A 19 0.95 12.66 8.96
CA GLN A 19 -0.29 12.21 9.61
C GLN A 19 -0.32 12.66 11.07
N GLY A 20 0.78 12.54 11.80
CA GLY A 20 0.89 12.99 13.19
C GLY A 20 0.58 14.48 13.39
N ILE A 21 0.98 15.35 12.45
CA ILE A 21 0.59 16.77 12.46
C ILE A 21 -0.91 16.94 12.16
N LEU A 22 -1.44 16.21 11.18
CA LEU A 22 -2.87 16.28 10.83
C LEU A 22 -3.75 15.84 11.99
N GLU A 23 -3.37 14.80 12.74
CA GLU A 23 -4.08 14.32 13.94
C GLU A 23 -4.20 15.38 15.05
N GLN A 24 -3.35 16.42 15.05
CA GLN A 24 -3.46 17.56 15.97
C GLN A 24 -4.49 18.61 15.51
N LYS A 25 -4.96 18.53 14.26
CA LYS A 25 -5.83 19.52 13.61
C LYS A 25 -7.21 18.96 13.27
N VAL A 26 -7.30 17.66 12.99
CA VAL A 26 -8.52 16.95 12.61
C VAL A 26 -8.59 15.59 13.32
N SER A 27 -9.74 14.91 13.24
CA SER A 27 -9.88 13.58 13.83
C SER A 27 -8.94 12.57 13.13
N GLY A 28 -8.52 11.53 13.87
CA GLY A 28 -7.63 10.50 13.35
C GLY A 28 -8.05 9.89 12.01
N PRO A 29 -9.30 9.43 11.86
CA PRO A 29 -9.78 8.91 10.57
C PRO A 29 -9.69 9.93 9.44
N ILE A 30 -9.98 11.21 9.70
CA ILE A 30 -9.87 12.27 8.68
C ILE A 30 -8.40 12.51 8.33
N ALA A 31 -7.49 12.54 9.31
CA ALA A 31 -6.05 12.67 9.09
C ALA A 31 -5.51 11.54 8.18
N ILE A 32 -5.90 10.29 8.44
CA ILE A 32 -5.53 9.13 7.63
C ILE A 32 -6.01 9.28 6.18
N VAL A 33 -7.27 9.65 5.98
CA VAL A 33 -7.84 9.82 4.63
C VAL A 33 -7.14 10.95 3.88
N ILE A 34 -6.88 12.08 4.53
CA ILE A 34 -6.15 13.20 3.92
C ILE A 34 -4.73 12.75 3.50
N ALA A 35 -4.02 12.03 4.36
CA ALA A 35 -2.69 11.50 4.04
C ALA A 35 -2.74 10.58 2.81
N ALA A 36 -3.66 9.63 2.79
CA ALA A 36 -3.82 8.68 1.69
C ALA A 36 -4.19 9.35 0.35
N LEU A 37 -5.05 10.38 0.39
CA LEU A 37 -5.40 11.15 -0.81
C LEU A 37 -4.23 11.96 -1.37
N LEU A 38 -3.26 12.35 -0.54
CA LEU A 38 -2.08 13.08 -0.99
C LEU A 38 -1.03 12.15 -1.60
N ILE A 39 -0.83 10.96 -1.02
CA ILE A 39 0.22 10.02 -1.43
C ILE A 39 -0.19 9.20 -2.67
N SER A 40 -1.44 8.73 -2.72
CA SER A 40 -1.90 7.84 -3.80
C SER A 40 -1.73 8.40 -5.23
N PRO A 41 -1.96 9.70 -5.54
CA PRO A 41 -1.70 10.23 -6.88
C PRO A 41 -0.20 10.41 -7.17
N GLY A 42 0.63 10.55 -6.14
CA GLY A 42 2.09 10.65 -6.29
C GLY A 42 2.68 9.37 -6.88
N HIS A 43 2.17 8.21 -6.48
CA HIS A 43 2.57 6.93 -7.05
C HIS A 43 2.24 6.80 -8.55
N SER A 44 1.13 7.39 -8.99
CA SER A 44 0.75 7.44 -10.41
C SER A 44 1.77 8.13 -11.30
N LEU A 45 2.64 9.00 -10.75
CA LEU A 45 3.71 9.63 -11.52
C LEU A 45 4.80 8.63 -11.97
N THR A 46 4.93 7.52 -11.26
CA THR A 46 5.92 6.47 -11.55
C THR A 46 5.31 5.23 -12.21
N GLN A 47 4.04 4.95 -11.94
CA GLN A 47 3.37 3.70 -12.33
C GLN A 47 2.20 3.90 -13.28
N GLY A 48 1.93 5.14 -13.67
CA GLY A 48 0.84 5.52 -14.56
C GLY A 48 -0.47 5.80 -13.80
N PHE A 49 -1.26 6.71 -14.36
CA PHE A 49 -2.55 7.09 -13.78
C PHE A 49 -3.64 6.11 -14.20
N VAL A 50 -3.66 4.94 -13.57
CA VAL A 50 -4.65 3.89 -13.81
C VAL A 50 -5.41 3.62 -12.52
N TRP A 51 -6.75 3.62 -12.57
CA TRP A 51 -7.60 3.54 -11.37
C TRP A 51 -7.26 2.39 -10.41
N PRO A 52 -7.00 1.14 -10.86
CA PRO A 52 -6.63 0.06 -9.95
C PRO A 52 -5.33 0.34 -9.19
N ILE A 53 -4.35 0.99 -9.83
CA ILE A 53 -3.07 1.36 -9.20
C ILE A 53 -3.29 2.45 -8.15
N VAL A 54 -4.06 3.49 -8.49
CA VAL A 54 -4.41 4.57 -7.56
C VAL A 54 -5.12 4.02 -6.32
N LEU A 55 -6.12 3.17 -6.53
CA LEU A 55 -6.88 2.54 -5.45
C LEU A 55 -6.00 1.62 -4.60
N TRP A 56 -5.12 0.83 -5.21
CA TRP A 56 -4.17 -0.02 -4.50
C TRP A 56 -3.31 0.80 -3.53
N TYR A 57 -2.72 1.90 -4.00
CA TYR A 57 -1.91 2.77 -3.14
C TYR A 57 -2.74 3.49 -2.09
N PHE A 58 -3.93 3.96 -2.44
CA PHE A 58 -4.83 4.59 -1.48
C PHE A 58 -5.18 3.65 -0.32
N PHE A 59 -5.62 2.42 -0.61
CA PHE A 59 -5.99 1.46 0.44
C PHE A 59 -4.78 0.97 1.24
N SER A 60 -3.63 0.79 0.59
CA SER A 60 -2.37 0.50 1.30
C SER A 60 -2.04 1.64 2.27
N ASP A 61 -2.18 2.89 1.82
CA ASP A 61 -1.84 4.05 2.63
C ASP A 61 -2.77 4.21 3.85
N VAL A 62 -4.07 4.00 3.64
CA VAL A 62 -5.09 3.92 4.70
C VAL A 62 -4.76 2.81 5.70
N MET A 63 -4.38 1.62 5.23
CA MET A 63 -4.05 0.48 6.10
C MET A 63 -2.85 0.81 7.00
N PHE A 64 -1.76 1.33 6.45
CA PHE A 64 -0.58 1.73 7.23
C PHE A 64 -0.89 2.89 8.18
N GLY A 65 -1.64 3.90 7.73
CA GLY A 65 -2.07 5.03 8.55
C GLY A 65 -2.94 4.62 9.73
N ALA A 66 -3.87 3.67 9.50
CA ALA A 66 -4.69 3.08 10.54
C ALA A 66 -3.85 2.28 11.56
N MET A 67 -2.90 1.46 11.09
CA MET A 67 -1.98 0.75 11.99
C MET A 67 -1.20 1.72 12.88
N ALA A 68 -0.63 2.78 12.31
CA ALA A 68 0.11 3.79 13.07
C ALA A 68 -0.80 4.51 14.08
N TYR A 69 -2.00 4.89 13.66
CA TYR A 69 -2.97 5.58 14.51
C TYR A 69 -3.44 4.74 15.69
N LEU A 70 -3.74 3.45 15.46
CA LEU A 70 -4.26 2.53 16.47
C LEU A 70 -3.17 2.07 17.44
N THR A 71 -1.96 1.83 16.94
CA THR A 71 -0.85 1.33 17.78
C THR A 71 0.00 2.44 18.40
N LYS A 72 -0.24 3.71 18.02
CA LYS A 72 0.56 4.87 18.41
C LYS A 72 2.05 4.68 18.13
N SER A 73 2.37 3.94 17.05
CA SER A 73 3.72 3.57 16.66
C SER A 73 3.80 3.33 15.17
N ILE A 74 4.87 3.79 14.53
CA ILE A 74 5.14 3.48 13.11
C ILE A 74 5.77 2.09 12.93
N LEU A 75 6.17 1.42 14.02
CA LEU A 75 6.91 0.17 13.92
C LEU A 75 6.08 -0.97 13.27
N PRO A 76 4.80 -1.18 13.61
CA PRO A 76 4.00 -2.22 12.98
C PRO A 76 3.82 -1.97 11.48
N SER A 77 3.48 -0.75 11.08
CA SER A 77 3.34 -0.39 9.67
C SER A 77 4.66 -0.50 8.92
N ALA A 78 5.78 -0.09 9.51
CA ALA A 78 7.12 -0.24 8.90
C ALA A 78 7.51 -1.68 8.63
N VAL A 79 7.20 -2.60 9.55
CA VAL A 79 7.46 -4.04 9.34
C VAL A 79 6.61 -4.57 8.20
N VAL A 80 5.29 -4.31 8.22
CA VAL A 80 4.37 -4.78 7.17
C VAL A 80 4.74 -4.18 5.81
N HIS A 81 5.05 -2.89 5.77
CA HIS A 81 5.45 -2.18 4.55
C HIS A 81 6.77 -2.73 3.99
N SER A 82 7.77 -2.97 4.85
CA SER A 82 9.05 -3.56 4.43
C SER A 82 8.89 -4.95 3.81
N ILE A 83 8.03 -5.78 4.41
CA ILE A 83 7.71 -7.13 3.91
C ILE A 83 6.95 -7.02 2.59
N GLY A 84 5.96 -6.13 2.50
CA GLY A 84 5.21 -5.85 1.29
C GLY A 84 6.13 -5.45 0.13
N LEU A 85 7.02 -4.47 0.35
CA LEU A 85 7.99 -4.08 -0.66
C LEU A 85 8.95 -5.20 -1.04
N LEU A 86 9.40 -6.02 -0.08
CA LEU A 86 10.24 -7.17 -0.39
C LEU A 86 9.51 -8.15 -1.32
N ILE A 87 8.26 -8.49 -1.01
CA ILE A 87 7.41 -9.35 -1.85
C ILE A 87 7.24 -8.73 -3.23
N PHE A 88 6.93 -7.43 -3.31
CA PHE A 88 6.67 -6.77 -4.59
C PHE A 88 7.91 -6.67 -5.46
N PHE A 89 9.07 -6.30 -4.89
CA PHE A 89 10.34 -6.23 -5.61
C PHE A 89 10.82 -7.59 -6.11
N THR A 90 10.49 -8.70 -5.42
CA THR A 90 11.06 -10.02 -5.73
C THR A 90 10.11 -10.95 -6.48
N LEU A 91 8.82 -10.88 -6.20
CA LEU A 91 7.82 -11.86 -6.68
C LEU A 91 6.73 -11.25 -7.55
N VAL A 92 6.48 -9.94 -7.47
CA VAL A 92 5.36 -9.31 -8.20
C VAL A 92 5.86 -8.51 -9.39
N TRP A 93 6.55 -7.40 -9.16
CA TRP A 93 6.96 -6.48 -10.23
C TRP A 93 7.84 -7.08 -11.31
N PRO A 94 8.81 -7.98 -11.01
CA PRO A 94 9.60 -8.63 -12.06
C PRO A 94 8.78 -9.42 -13.08
N TYR A 95 7.58 -9.86 -12.70
CA TYR A 95 6.71 -10.70 -13.54
C TYR A 95 5.43 -9.97 -13.96
N ASP A 96 5.26 -8.70 -13.60
CA ASP A 96 3.99 -7.98 -13.79
C ASP A 96 3.68 -7.77 -15.28
N ALA A 97 4.71 -7.47 -16.08
CA ALA A 97 4.59 -7.34 -17.53
C ALA A 97 4.19 -8.66 -18.24
N GLN A 98 4.30 -9.80 -17.56
CA GLN A 98 3.92 -11.11 -18.11
C GLN A 98 2.46 -11.45 -17.81
N ARG A 99 1.79 -10.70 -16.93
CA ARG A 99 0.39 -10.95 -16.58
C ARG A 99 -0.52 -10.54 -17.73
N ARG A 100 -1.36 -11.48 -18.15
CA ARG A 100 -2.41 -11.27 -19.15
C ARG A 100 -3.78 -11.37 -18.50
N LEU A 101 -4.75 -10.78 -19.16
CA LEU A 101 -6.12 -10.76 -18.67
C LEU A 101 -6.72 -12.17 -18.75
N ILE A 102 -7.60 -12.50 -17.80
CA ILE A 102 -8.15 -13.87 -17.69
C ILE A 102 -8.93 -14.29 -18.94
N TRP A 103 -9.47 -13.34 -19.69
CA TRP A 103 -10.16 -13.61 -20.95
C TRP A 103 -9.22 -13.95 -22.11
N GLU A 104 -7.92 -13.67 -21.98
CA GLU A 104 -6.90 -13.98 -23.00
C GLU A 104 -6.22 -15.33 -22.75
N THR A 105 -6.07 -15.72 -21.48
CA THR A 105 -5.24 -16.87 -21.09
C THR A 105 -5.96 -17.88 -20.19
N GLY A 106 -7.21 -17.62 -19.82
CA GLY A 106 -7.96 -18.40 -18.84
C GLY A 106 -7.54 -18.11 -17.39
N ALA A 107 -8.25 -18.74 -16.44
CA ALA A 107 -7.94 -18.63 -15.02
C ALA A 107 -6.75 -19.53 -14.65
N ASN A 108 -5.61 -18.91 -14.31
CA ASN A 108 -4.42 -19.63 -13.85
C ASN A 108 -4.41 -19.81 -12.31
N THR A 109 -3.41 -20.52 -11.78
CA THR A 109 -3.25 -20.74 -10.33
C THR A 109 -3.22 -19.44 -9.53
N GLY A 110 -2.57 -18.39 -10.04
CA GLY A 110 -2.49 -17.08 -9.38
C GLY A 110 -3.85 -16.39 -9.25
N PHE A 111 -4.71 -16.54 -10.26
CA PHE A 111 -6.10 -16.07 -10.18
C PHE A 111 -6.86 -16.77 -9.05
N TRP A 112 -6.79 -18.10 -8.97
CA TRP A 112 -7.52 -18.87 -7.95
C TRP A 112 -7.02 -18.60 -6.53
N ILE A 113 -5.70 -18.43 -6.35
CA ILE A 113 -5.13 -18.04 -5.05
C ILE A 113 -5.68 -16.67 -4.63
N THR A 114 -5.65 -15.68 -5.52
CA THR A 114 -6.13 -14.33 -5.21
C THR A 114 -7.64 -14.32 -4.96
N ALA A 115 -8.42 -15.09 -5.72
CA ALA A 115 -9.86 -15.22 -5.52
C ALA A 115 -10.18 -15.85 -4.15
N ALA A 116 -9.45 -16.91 -3.75
CA ALA A 116 -9.61 -17.53 -2.45
C ALA A 116 -9.25 -16.55 -1.31
N GLN A 117 -8.16 -15.79 -1.46
CA GLN A 117 -7.79 -14.75 -0.49
C GLN A 117 -8.88 -13.69 -0.37
N ALA A 118 -9.41 -13.20 -1.49
CA ALA A 118 -10.49 -12.23 -1.48
C ALA A 118 -11.71 -12.75 -0.70
N ILE A 119 -12.12 -14.00 -0.93
CA ILE A 119 -13.25 -14.65 -0.22
C ILE A 119 -12.95 -14.83 1.27
N ILE A 120 -11.73 -15.22 1.65
CA ILE A 120 -11.37 -15.47 3.06
C ILE A 120 -11.32 -14.17 3.87
N PHE A 121 -10.91 -13.06 3.23
CA PHE A 121 -10.71 -11.77 3.86
C PHE A 121 -11.82 -10.75 3.59
N THR A 122 -12.96 -11.17 3.01
CA THR A 122 -14.22 -10.40 2.94
C THR A 122 -15.28 -10.99 3.86
#